data_AF-X0YWT6-F1
#
_entry.id   AF-X0YWT6-F1
#
_cell.length_a   1.000
_cell.length_b   1.000
_cell.length_c   1.000
_cell.angle_alpha   90.00
_cell.angle_beta   90.00
_cell.angle_gamma   90.00
#
_symmetry.space_group_name_H-M   'P 1'
#
loop_
_entity.id
_entity.type
_entity.pdbx_description
1 polymer ?
#
loop_
_entity_poly.entity_id
_entity_poly.type
_entity_poly.pdbx_seq_one_letter_code
_entity_poly.pdbx_strand_id
1 'polypeptide(L)'
;MNKKILSIILAVFVIASMLLAACQPATPEPTKEPEPEKTEAAAEPEAPEEEAEPAAPEDPYADVDPSGQEVVYWHQHSRAREETLMEIVDEFNDTNEWGITVDAEYQGGYPDIFNKMLSVINTS
;
A
#
# COMPACT_ATOMS: atom_id res chain seq x y z
N MET A 1 -41.32 -19.09 -29.48
CA MET A 1 -40.36 -18.14 -28.87
C MET A 1 -38.97 -18.69 -29.06
N ASN A 2 -38.09 -18.01 -29.80
CA ASN A 2 -36.84 -18.61 -30.25
C ASN A 2 -35.88 -18.74 -29.07
N LYS A 3 -35.32 -19.93 -28.84
CA LYS A 3 -34.45 -20.23 -27.69
C LYS A 3 -33.27 -19.27 -27.57
N LYS A 4 -32.81 -18.72 -28.70
CA LYS A 4 -31.79 -17.66 -28.79
C LYS A 4 -32.29 -16.30 -28.30
N ILE A 5 -33.54 -15.93 -28.63
CA ILE A 5 -34.17 -14.69 -28.17
C ILE A 5 -34.46 -14.77 -26.67
N LEU A 6 -34.89 -15.93 -26.17
CA LEU A 6 -35.06 -16.17 -24.73
C LEU A 6 -33.73 -16.03 -23.96
N SER A 7 -32.64 -16.56 -24.52
CA SER A 7 -31.31 -16.49 -23.89
C SER A 7 -30.74 -15.07 -23.87
N ILE A 8 -31.00 -14.26 -24.91
CA ILE A 8 -30.59 -12.85 -24.96
C ILE A 8 -31.36 -12.02 -23.94
N ILE A 9 -32.68 -12.23 -23.82
CA ILE A 9 -33.52 -11.54 -22.83
C ILE A 9 -33.07 -11.89 -21.40
N LEU A 10 -32.76 -13.16 -21.13
CA LEU A 10 -32.26 -13.61 -19.82
C LEU A 10 -30.89 -12.99 -19.48
N ALA A 11 -29.98 -12.88 -20.45
CA ALA A 11 -28.66 -12.27 -20.23
C ALA A 11 -28.76 -10.76 -19.96
N VAL A 12 -29.63 -10.04 -20.67
CA VAL A 12 -29.86 -8.60 -20.45
C VAL A 12 -30.50 -8.35 -19.08
N PHE A 13 -31.39 -9.23 -18.62
CA PHE A 13 -32.04 -9.10 -17.31
C PHE A 13 -31.07 -9.31 -16.14
N VAL A 14 -30.09 -10.21 -16.28
CA VAL A 14 -29.05 -10.46 -15.26
C VAL A 14 -28.03 -9.32 -15.18
N ILE A 15 -27.72 -8.67 -16.31
CA ILE A 15 -26.81 -7.51 -16.32
C ILE A 15 -27.51 -6.26 -15.73
N ALA A 16 -28.81 -6.10 -15.99
CA ALA A 16 -29.59 -4.99 -15.45
C ALA A 16 -29.79 -5.07 -13.93
N SER A 17 -29.81 -6.27 -13.33
CA SER A 17 -29.98 -6.43 -11.88
C SER A 17 -28.73 -6.08 -11.06
N MET A 18 -27.54 -6.12 -11.66
CA MET A 18 -26.29 -5.74 -10.96
C MET A 18 -26.11 -4.23 -10.78
N LEU A 19 -26.83 -3.40 -11.54
CA LEU A 19 -26.70 -1.93 -11.50
C LEU A 19 -27.60 -1.25 -10.46
N LEU A 20 -28.51 -1.98 -9.81
CA LEU A 20 -29.50 -1.43 -8.86
C LEU A 20 -29.16 -1.64 -7.38
N ALA A 21 -28.03 -2.27 -7.06
CA ALA A 21 -27.63 -2.59 -5.67
C ALA A 21 -26.54 -1.67 -5.08
N ALA A 22 -26.08 -0.64 -5.80
CA ALA A 22 -24.96 0.21 -5.37
C ALA A 22 -25.36 1.54 -4.68
N CYS A 23 -26.65 1.75 -4.40
CA CYS A 23 -27.12 2.92 -3.65
C CYS A 23 -27.92 2.49 -2.43
N GLN A 24 -27.23 2.03 -1.40
CA GLN A 24 -27.72 2.13 -0.02
C GLN A 24 -26.99 3.30 0.66
N PRO A 25 -27.66 4.42 0.94
CA PRO A 25 -27.10 5.42 1.83
C PRO A 25 -26.99 4.81 3.23
N ALA A 26 -25.84 4.99 3.87
CA ALA A 26 -25.62 4.58 5.25
C ALA A 26 -26.60 5.34 6.16
N THR A 27 -27.40 4.60 6.92
CA THR A 27 -28.23 5.12 8.01
C THR A 27 -27.29 5.55 9.15
N PRO A 28 -27.29 6.82 9.59
CA PRO A 28 -26.63 7.19 10.83
C PRO A 28 -27.43 6.62 12.01
N GLU A 29 -26.78 5.82 12.86
CA GLU A 29 -27.34 5.41 14.15
C GLU A 29 -27.56 6.65 15.04
N PRO A 30 -28.62 6.66 15.87
CA PRO A 30 -28.90 7.79 16.74
C PRO A 30 -27.85 7.86 17.86
N THR A 31 -27.02 8.90 17.79
CA THR A 31 -26.20 9.40 18.90
C THR A 31 -27.11 9.67 20.10
N LYS A 32 -26.89 8.94 21.20
CA LYS A 32 -27.43 9.33 22.51
C LYS A 32 -26.72 10.61 22.96
N GLU A 33 -27.50 11.67 23.06
CA GLU A 33 -27.13 12.93 23.71
C GLU A 33 -26.92 12.68 25.22
N PRO A 34 -25.89 13.30 25.84
CA PRO A 34 -25.55 13.08 27.23
C PRO A 34 -26.49 13.89 28.15
N GLU A 35 -26.96 13.27 29.23
CA GLU A 35 -27.69 13.95 30.30
C GLU A 35 -26.68 14.53 31.32
N PRO A 36 -26.86 15.79 31.78
CA PRO A 36 -25.88 16.47 32.60
C PRO A 36 -26.08 16.17 34.09
N GLU A 37 -25.08 15.59 34.74
CA GLU A 37 -24.97 15.63 36.21
C GLU A 37 -23.69 16.36 36.66
N LYS A 38 -23.96 17.56 37.18
CA LYS A 38 -23.47 18.06 38.47
C LYS A 38 -21.97 18.30 38.64
N THR A 39 -21.66 19.59 38.59
CA THR A 39 -20.47 20.24 39.16
C THR A 39 -20.22 19.81 40.62
N GLU A 40 -19.06 19.23 40.87
CA GLU A 40 -18.38 19.23 42.15
C GLU A 40 -16.91 19.62 41.94
N ALA A 41 -16.32 20.13 43.00
CA ALA A 41 -15.27 21.14 43.00
C ALA A 41 -13.88 20.68 42.53
N ALA A 42 -13.12 21.68 42.11
CA ALA A 42 -11.71 21.66 41.71
C ALA A 42 -10.84 20.62 42.42
N ALA A 43 -10.27 19.73 41.61
CA ALA A 43 -8.94 19.19 41.80
C ALA A 43 -8.06 19.75 40.66
N GLU A 44 -6.89 20.25 41.03
CA GLU A 44 -5.81 20.71 40.16
C GLU A 44 -5.54 19.65 39.08
N PRO A 45 -5.38 20.01 37.78
CA PRO A 45 -5.00 19.03 36.78
C PRO A 45 -3.53 18.70 37.05
N GLU A 46 -3.27 17.58 37.72
CA GLU A 46 -1.99 16.92 37.59
C GLU A 46 -1.76 16.71 36.09
N ALA A 47 -0.68 17.31 35.59
CA ALA A 47 -0.22 17.08 34.23
C ALA A 47 -0.17 15.56 34.01
N PRO A 48 -0.74 15.02 32.91
CA PRO A 48 -0.61 13.61 32.60
C PRO A 48 0.85 13.23 32.74
N GLU A 49 1.13 12.33 33.69
CA GLU A 49 2.42 11.68 33.81
C GLU A 49 2.67 11.08 32.42
N GLU A 50 3.66 11.62 31.71
CA GLU A 50 4.06 11.18 30.38
C GLU A 50 4.51 9.73 30.55
N GLU A 51 3.58 8.81 30.29
CA GLU A 51 3.81 7.38 30.30
C GLU A 51 4.97 7.15 29.34
N ALA A 52 6.14 6.87 29.89
CA ALA A 52 7.36 6.71 29.12
C ALA A 52 7.10 5.64 28.05
N GLU A 53 7.08 6.07 26.79
CA GLU A 53 6.92 5.16 25.67
C GLU A 53 7.96 4.03 25.82
N PRO A 54 7.57 2.77 25.63
CA PRO A 54 8.51 1.66 25.72
C PRO A 54 9.67 1.95 24.76
N ALA A 55 10.90 1.86 25.28
CA ALA A 55 12.10 2.07 24.49
C ALA A 55 12.00 1.25 23.19
N ALA A 56 12.12 1.93 22.06
CA ALA A 56 12.10 1.29 20.74
C ALA A 56 13.14 0.15 20.73
N PRO A 57 12.83 -0.99 20.08
CA PRO A 57 13.78 -2.09 19.97
C PRO A 57 15.08 -1.58 19.35
N GLU A 58 16.23 -2.07 19.84
CA GLU A 58 17.54 -1.71 19.29
C GLU A 58 17.57 -2.06 17.78
N ASP A 59 17.89 -1.07 16.95
CA ASP A 59 18.04 -1.25 15.51
C ASP A 59 19.42 -1.87 15.24
N PRO A 60 19.49 -3.13 14.75
CA PRO A 60 20.77 -3.81 14.49
C PRO A 60 21.59 -3.15 13.39
N TYR A 61 21.04 -2.16 12.67
CA TYR A 61 21.72 -1.44 11.59
C TYR A 61 21.98 0.03 11.91
N ALA A 62 21.76 0.49 13.16
CA ALA A 62 21.92 1.89 13.54
C ALA A 62 23.32 2.47 13.22
N ASP A 63 24.36 1.63 13.25
CA ASP A 63 25.75 2.02 12.99
C ASP A 63 26.21 1.74 11.54
N VAL A 64 25.32 1.25 10.66
CA VAL A 64 25.67 0.96 9.25
C VAL A 64 25.56 2.24 8.44
N ASP A 65 26.65 2.64 7.78
CA ASP A 65 26.67 3.73 6.80
C ASP A 65 26.22 3.22 5.42
N PRO A 66 25.07 3.67 4.89
CA PRO A 66 24.57 3.24 3.59
C PRO A 66 25.11 4.10 2.44
N SER A 67 26.06 5.01 2.69
CA SER A 67 26.49 5.97 1.69
C SER A 67 27.16 5.32 0.46
N GLY A 68 26.87 5.87 -0.72
CA GLY A 68 27.53 5.53 -1.97
C GLY A 68 27.27 4.10 -2.49
N GLN A 69 26.24 3.42 -2.00
CA GLN A 69 25.92 2.07 -2.45
C GLN A 69 25.27 2.06 -3.84
N GLU A 70 25.48 0.97 -4.56
CA GLU A 70 24.84 0.70 -5.85
C GLU A 70 23.87 -0.48 -5.70
N VAL A 71 22.63 -0.28 -6.14
CA VAL A 71 21.55 -1.27 -6.03
C VAL A 71 21.05 -1.60 -7.43
N VAL A 72 21.28 -2.83 -7.86
CA VAL A 72 20.68 -3.35 -9.10
C VAL A 72 19.26 -3.83 -8.80
N TYR A 73 18.27 -3.22 -9.43
CA TYR A 73 16.86 -3.53 -9.26
C TYR A 73 16.27 -4.21 -10.51
N TRP A 74 16.12 -5.53 -10.45
CA TRP A 74 15.46 -6.30 -11.50
C TRP A 74 13.94 -6.17 -11.45
N HIS A 75 13.33 -5.67 -12.53
CA HIS A 75 11.88 -5.49 -12.63
C HIS A 75 11.25 -6.12 -13.87
N GLN A 76 9.93 -6.34 -13.80
CA GLN A 76 9.11 -6.83 -14.91
C GLN A 76 8.15 -5.76 -15.48
N HIS A 77 8.23 -4.54 -14.97
CA HIS A 77 7.40 -3.43 -15.44
C HIS A 77 7.80 -3.06 -16.87
N SER A 78 6.80 -2.84 -17.74
CA SER A 78 6.98 -2.42 -19.12
C SER A 78 5.99 -1.33 -19.50
N ARG A 79 6.31 -0.56 -20.55
CA ARG A 79 5.48 0.54 -21.09
C ARG A 79 5.24 1.61 -20.02
N ALA A 80 4.01 2.13 -19.90
CA ALA A 80 3.67 3.16 -18.91
C ALA A 80 4.08 2.82 -17.46
N ARG A 81 4.13 1.53 -17.07
CA ARG A 81 4.59 1.16 -15.73
C ARG A 81 6.10 1.27 -15.57
N GLU A 82 6.84 1.06 -16.65
CA GLU A 82 8.30 1.24 -16.68
C GLU A 82 8.65 2.72 -16.71
N GLU A 83 7.94 3.52 -17.49
CA GLU A 83 8.11 4.99 -17.51
C GLU A 83 7.95 5.58 -16.11
N THR A 84 6.85 5.28 -15.42
CA THR A 84 6.65 5.73 -14.03
C THR A 84 7.68 5.15 -13.05
N LEU A 85 8.12 3.91 -13.25
CA LEU A 85 9.15 3.33 -12.39
C LEU A 85 10.49 4.07 -12.55
N MET A 86 10.87 4.39 -13.78
CA MET A 86 12.10 5.14 -14.06
C MET A 86 12.04 6.54 -13.46
N GLU A 87 10.90 7.23 -13.52
CA GLU A 87 10.72 8.53 -12.84
C GLU A 87 10.96 8.43 -11.33
N ILE A 88 10.47 7.36 -10.67
CA ILE A 88 10.69 7.13 -9.23
C ILE A 88 12.18 6.84 -8.94
N VAL A 89 12.83 6.06 -9.81
CA VAL A 89 14.26 5.72 -9.67
C VAL A 89 15.14 6.96 -9.85
N ASP A 90 14.84 7.77 -10.86
CA ASP A 90 15.54 9.03 -11.13
C ASP A 90 15.38 10.00 -9.95
N GLU A 91 14.15 10.19 -9.47
CA GLU A 91 13.90 11.02 -8.29
C GLU A 91 14.65 10.53 -7.06
N PHE A 92 14.65 9.21 -6.81
CA PHE A 92 15.41 8.65 -5.69
C PHE A 92 16.91 8.90 -5.84
N ASN A 93 17.49 8.61 -7.01
CA ASN A 93 18.92 8.78 -7.28
C ASN A 93 19.37 10.25 -7.15
N ASP A 94 18.52 11.19 -7.55
CA ASP A 94 18.81 12.63 -7.48
C ASP A 94 18.66 13.22 -6.07
N THR A 95 17.74 12.69 -5.26
CA THR A 95 17.31 13.34 -4.01
C THR A 95 17.81 12.67 -2.73
N ASN A 96 18.23 11.40 -2.78
CA ASN A 96 18.64 10.70 -1.58
C ASN A 96 19.94 11.29 -1.00
N GLU A 97 19.94 11.53 0.31
CA GLU A 97 21.05 12.18 1.01
C GLU A 97 22.32 11.31 1.12
N TRP A 98 22.17 10.01 0.87
CA TRP A 98 23.22 8.99 1.03
C TRP A 98 24.01 8.75 -0.26
N GLY A 99 23.62 9.36 -1.38
CA GLY A 99 24.27 9.13 -2.69
C GLY A 99 24.16 7.68 -3.17
N ILE A 100 23.11 6.97 -2.77
CA ILE A 100 22.78 5.64 -3.27
C ILE A 100 22.35 5.76 -4.74
N THR A 101 22.85 4.84 -5.57
CA THR A 101 22.46 4.74 -6.98
C THR A 101 21.66 3.46 -7.20
N VAL A 102 20.47 3.58 -7.75
CA VAL A 102 19.64 2.45 -8.17
C VAL A 102 19.72 2.32 -9.69
N ASP A 103 20.15 1.15 -10.15
CA ASP A 103 20.14 0.75 -11.56
C ASP A 103 18.95 -0.20 -11.80
N ALA A 104 17.88 0.33 -12.39
CA ALA A 104 16.67 -0.43 -12.66
C ALA A 104 16.74 -1.13 -14.01
N GLU A 105 16.72 -2.47 -13.99
CA GLU A 105 16.86 -3.28 -15.19
C GLU A 105 15.57 -4.06 -15.50
N TYR A 106 15.05 -3.91 -16.72
CA TYR A 106 13.97 -4.75 -17.22
C TYR A 106 14.51 -6.15 -17.52
N GLN A 107 14.04 -7.15 -16.76
CA GLN A 107 14.55 -8.52 -16.84
C GLN A 107 13.56 -9.52 -17.45
N GLY A 108 12.47 -9.04 -18.05
CA GLY A 108 11.41 -9.87 -18.64
C GLY A 108 10.19 -9.97 -17.74
N GLY A 109 9.40 -11.02 -17.88
CA GLY A 109 8.26 -11.28 -17.00
C GLY A 109 8.70 -11.90 -15.67
N TYR A 110 7.76 -12.02 -14.72
CA TYR A 110 8.00 -12.71 -13.45
C TYR A 110 8.66 -14.09 -13.59
N PRO A 111 8.24 -14.98 -14.53
CA PRO A 111 8.91 -16.27 -14.68
C PRO A 111 10.39 -16.14 -15.09
N ASP A 112 10.74 -15.12 -15.87
CA ASP A 112 12.12 -14.88 -16.31
C ASP A 112 12.98 -14.45 -15.12
N ILE A 113 12.48 -13.52 -14.30
CA ILE A 113 13.15 -13.08 -13.06
C ILE A 113 13.30 -14.25 -12.09
N PHE A 114 12.24 -15.04 -11.89
CA PHE A 114 12.29 -16.22 -11.02
C PHE A 114 13.37 -17.21 -11.46
N ASN A 115 13.42 -17.55 -12.76
CA ASN A 115 14.44 -18.46 -13.30
C ASN A 115 15.85 -17.89 -13.19
N LYS A 116 16.03 -16.57 -13.35
CA LYS A 116 17.31 -15.89 -13.12
C LYS A 116 17.75 -16.00 -11.66
N MET A 117 16.85 -15.76 -10.71
CA MET A 117 17.16 -15.92 -9.28
C MET A 117 17.59 -17.34 -8.92
N LEU A 118 16.98 -18.36 -9.52
CA LEU A 118 17.43 -19.75 -9.32
C LEU A 118 18.88 -19.96 -9.78
N SER A 119 19.33 -19.25 -10.82
CA SER A 119 20.70 -19.38 -11.32
C SER A 119 21.72 -18.68 -10.41
N VAL A 120 21.33 -17.60 -9.74
CA VAL A 120 22.18 -16.87 -8.78
C VAL A 120 22.29 -17.61 -7.44
N ILE A 121 21.20 -18.20 -6.95
CA ILE A 121 21.15 -18.82 -5.62
C ILE A 121 21.77 -20.23 -5.62
N ASN A 122 21.75 -20.95 -6.74
CA ASN A 122 22.26 -22.33 -6.81
C ASN A 122 23.77 -22.44 -7.13
N THR A 123 24.49 -21.33 -7.31
CA THR A 123 25.94 -21.35 -7.47
C THR A 123 26.61 -21.15 -6.11
N SER A 124 26.91 -22.27 -5.43
CA SER A 124 27.86 -22.36 -4.32
C SER A 124 29.10 -23.12 -4.76
#